data_AF-A0A182X838-F1
#
_entry.id   AF-A0A182X838-F1
#
_cell.length_a   1.000
_cell.length_b   1.000
_cell.length_c   1.000
_cell.angle_alpha   90.00
_cell.angle_beta   90.00
_cell.angle_gamma   90.00
#
_symmetry.space_group_name_H-M   'P 1'
#
loop_
_entity.id
_entity.type
_entity.pdbx_description
1 polymer ?
#
loop_
_entity_poly.entity_id
_entity_poly.type
_entity_poly.pdbx_seq_one_letter_code
_entity_poly.pdbx_strand_id
1 'polypeptide(L)'
;MKAVILLATGTKAFFCDGIPAGMRLRFPLPEICNEYISCHHGTEHEWRCPVGRFFSQRAQRCVDACDPTETINICAGLINNILLRPPLSEFPFSCRRHYQCIGGNMVSRECPPGTFFSQLAQGCGSVREEFCIPD
;
A
#
# COMPACT_ATOMS: atom_id res chain seq x y z
N MET A 1 25.53 28.33 -18.21
CA MET A 1 25.32 26.90 -18.53
C MET A 1 24.06 26.45 -17.81
N LYS A 2 23.08 25.94 -18.55
CA LYS A 2 21.70 25.77 -18.09
C LYS A 2 21.60 24.77 -16.94
N ALA A 3 20.98 25.19 -15.83
CA ALA A 3 20.56 24.31 -14.76
C ALA A 3 19.52 23.33 -15.33
N VAL A 4 19.83 22.04 -15.28
CA VAL A 4 18.83 20.99 -15.49
C VAL A 4 18.02 20.94 -14.20
N ILE A 5 16.85 21.58 -14.23
CA ILE A 5 15.82 21.41 -13.21
C ILE A 5 15.29 19.99 -13.42
N LEU A 6 15.76 19.05 -12.59
CA LEU A 6 15.06 17.78 -12.40
C LEU A 6 13.75 18.10 -11.69
N LEU A 7 12.71 18.31 -12.49
CA LEU A 7 11.33 18.27 -12.02
C LEU A 7 11.06 16.83 -11.58
N ALA A 8 11.25 16.54 -10.29
CA ALA A 8 10.64 15.37 -9.65
C ALA A 8 9.13 15.60 -9.64
N THR A 9 8.49 15.26 -10.77
CA THR A 9 7.03 15.18 -10.87
C THR A 9 6.61 13.86 -10.26
N GLY A 10 5.82 13.94 -9.19
CA GLY A 10 5.26 12.77 -8.50
C GLY A 10 5.44 12.91 -7.00
N THR A 11 4.43 13.43 -6.32
CA THR A 11 4.18 13.10 -4.92
C THR A 11 4.27 11.58 -4.80
N LYS A 12 5.34 11.05 -4.18
CA LYS A 12 5.56 9.60 -4.01
C LYS A 12 4.37 9.03 -3.23
N ALA A 13 3.48 8.32 -3.91
CA ALA A 13 2.32 7.68 -3.29
C ALA A 13 2.61 6.20 -3.02
N PHE A 14 3.47 5.95 -2.05
CA PHE A 14 3.86 4.61 -1.63
C PHE A 14 2.69 3.62 -1.37
N PHE A 15 1.65 4.01 -0.67
CA PHE A 15 0.49 3.19 -0.37
C PHE A 15 -0.51 3.16 -1.54
N CYS A 16 -0.72 4.28 -2.22
CA CYS A 16 -1.76 4.40 -3.26
C CYS A 16 -1.30 4.00 -4.68
N ASP A 17 -0.01 3.76 -4.90
CA ASP A 17 0.52 3.31 -6.20
C ASP A 17 -0.27 2.09 -6.71
N GLY A 18 -0.77 2.15 -7.95
CA GLY A 18 -1.49 1.03 -8.58
C GLY A 18 -2.85 0.68 -7.96
N ILE A 19 -3.33 1.43 -6.97
CA ILE A 19 -4.65 1.22 -6.36
C ILE A 19 -5.71 2.07 -7.09
N PRO A 20 -6.89 1.50 -7.42
CA PRO A 20 -7.99 2.26 -8.01
C PRO A 20 -8.40 3.48 -7.17
N ALA A 21 -8.74 4.57 -7.86
CA ALA A 21 -9.22 5.78 -7.21
C ALA A 21 -10.48 5.52 -6.36
N GLY A 22 -10.60 6.24 -5.24
CA GLY A 22 -11.73 6.13 -4.32
C GLY A 22 -11.60 5.02 -3.28
N MET A 23 -10.55 4.19 -3.36
CA MET A 23 -10.20 3.25 -2.31
C MET A 23 -9.50 3.97 -1.15
N ARG A 24 -9.75 3.46 0.06
CA ARG A 24 -9.12 3.89 1.29
C ARG A 24 -8.38 2.73 1.92
N LEU A 25 -7.16 2.97 2.40
CA LEU A 25 -6.34 2.00 3.08
C LEU A 25 -6.29 2.30 4.56
N ARG A 26 -6.23 1.27 5.40
CA ARG A 26 -5.95 1.45 6.83
C ARG A 26 -4.54 2.02 6.99
N PHE A 27 -4.32 2.83 8.03
CA PHE A 27 -2.99 3.31 8.35
C PHE A 27 -2.03 2.12 8.59
N PRO A 28 -0.77 2.17 8.10
CA PRO A 28 0.14 1.02 8.05
C PRO A 28 0.74 0.59 9.41
N LEU A 29 0.24 1.15 10.52
CA LEU A 29 0.63 0.80 11.88
C LEU A 29 -0.53 0.12 12.61
N PRO A 30 -0.37 -1.10 13.16
CA PRO A 30 -1.46 -1.85 13.79
C PRO A 30 -2.16 -1.08 14.91
N GLU A 31 -1.40 -0.35 15.72
CA GLU A 31 -1.83 0.45 16.86
C GLU A 31 -2.65 1.69 16.47
N ILE A 32 -2.55 2.14 15.22
CA ILE A 32 -3.31 3.29 14.71
C ILE A 32 -4.54 2.77 13.97
N CYS A 33 -5.62 2.54 14.73
CA CYS A 33 -6.89 2.04 14.20
C CYS A 33 -7.84 3.12 13.68
N ASN A 34 -7.66 4.37 14.10
CA ASN A 34 -8.58 5.48 13.84
C ASN A 34 -8.16 6.33 12.64
N GLU A 35 -7.07 5.98 11.95
CA GLU A 35 -6.56 6.71 10.79
C GLU A 35 -6.55 5.83 9.54
N TYR A 36 -6.61 6.49 8.39
CA TYR A 36 -6.66 5.85 7.08
C TYR A 36 -6.08 6.76 6.01
N ILE A 37 -5.66 6.16 4.90
CA ILE A 37 -5.14 6.85 3.72
C ILE A 37 -6.24 6.82 2.66
N SER A 38 -6.64 7.97 2.14
CA SER A 38 -7.56 8.09 1.02
C SER A 38 -6.79 8.32 -0.26
N CYS A 39 -6.97 7.44 -1.24
CA CYS A 39 -6.29 7.53 -2.53
C CYS A 39 -7.09 8.38 -3.52
N HIS A 40 -6.61 9.59 -3.80
CA HIS A 40 -7.19 10.49 -4.79
C HIS A 40 -6.18 10.76 -5.90
N HIS A 41 -6.48 10.46 -7.16
CA HIS A 41 -5.58 10.67 -8.30
C HIS A 41 -4.14 10.14 -8.10
N GLY A 42 -4.00 9.00 -7.44
CA GLY A 42 -2.69 8.42 -7.15
C GLY A 42 -1.89 9.22 -6.12
N THR A 43 -2.54 10.04 -5.27
CA THR A 43 -1.92 10.71 -4.13
C THR A 43 -2.55 10.26 -2.82
N GLU A 44 -1.71 10.23 -1.79
CA GLU A 44 -2.09 9.85 -0.44
C GLU A 44 -2.60 11.06 0.32
N HIS A 45 -3.71 10.84 1.02
CA HIS A 45 -4.23 11.82 1.96
C HIS A 45 -4.52 11.09 3.26
N GLU A 46 -3.85 11.47 4.33
CA GLU A 46 -4.12 10.93 5.66
C GLU A 46 -5.39 11.56 6.23
N TRP A 47 -6.25 10.73 6.80
CA TRP A 47 -7.50 11.10 7.41
C TRP A 47 -7.69 10.37 8.72
N ARG A 48 -8.51 10.97 9.59
CA ARG A 48 -8.90 10.39 10.87
C ARG A 48 -10.41 10.19 10.92
N CYS A 49 -10.84 9.06 11.47
CA CYS A 49 -12.23 8.82 11.81
C CYS A 49 -12.71 9.79 12.92
N PRO A 50 -14.03 10.04 13.02
CA PRO A 50 -14.59 10.78 14.14
C PRO A 50 -14.19 10.19 15.50
N VAL A 51 -14.27 11.00 16.55
CA VAL A 51 -13.91 10.58 17.92
C VAL A 51 -14.66 9.30 18.31
N GLY A 52 -13.93 8.32 18.84
CA GLY A 52 -14.46 7.02 19.26
C GLY A 52 -14.78 6.04 18.12
N ARG A 53 -14.43 6.37 16.87
CA ARG A 53 -14.62 5.49 15.70
C ARG A 53 -13.28 5.01 15.15
N PHE A 54 -13.30 3.88 14.45
CA PHE A 54 -12.13 3.22 13.90
C PHE A 54 -12.34 2.90 12.43
N PHE A 55 -11.30 2.94 11.60
CA PHE A 55 -11.44 2.65 10.18
C PHE A 55 -11.40 1.14 9.93
N SER A 56 -12.42 0.61 9.26
CA SER A 56 -12.40 -0.75 8.69
C SER A 56 -12.13 -0.65 7.19
N GLN A 57 -11.05 -1.27 6.74
CA GLN A 57 -10.70 -1.27 5.32
C GLN A 57 -11.67 -2.15 4.53
N ARG A 58 -12.10 -3.27 5.12
CA ARG A 58 -13.10 -4.14 4.50
C ARG A 58 -14.44 -3.42 4.27
N ALA A 59 -14.88 -2.63 5.25
CA ALA A 59 -16.13 -1.88 5.15
C ALA A 59 -15.98 -0.53 4.45
N GLN A 60 -14.75 -0.10 4.16
CA GLN A 60 -14.40 1.21 3.56
C GLN A 60 -15.02 2.40 4.32
N ARG A 61 -15.18 2.29 5.65
CA ARG A 61 -15.83 3.30 6.50
C ARG A 61 -15.39 3.21 7.96
N CYS A 62 -15.71 4.25 8.70
CA CYS A 62 -15.56 4.25 10.15
C CYS A 62 -16.62 3.36 10.82
N VAL A 63 -16.20 2.54 11.77
CA VAL A 63 -16.98 1.57 12.55
C VAL A 63 -16.75 1.81 14.05
N ASP A 64 -17.53 1.12 14.90
CA ASP A 64 -17.55 1.34 16.36
C ASP A 64 -16.45 0.59 17.12
N ALA A 65 -15.77 -0.37 16.49
CA ALA A 65 -14.72 -1.16 17.11
C ALA A 65 -13.48 -1.21 16.22
N CYS A 66 -12.28 -1.13 16.83
CA CYS A 66 -11.08 -1.54 16.13
C CYS A 66 -11.08 -3.06 16.07
N ASP A 67 -11.08 -3.61 14.86
CA ASP A 67 -10.86 -5.03 14.63
C ASP A 67 -9.34 -5.28 14.48
N PRO A 68 -8.65 -5.85 15.49
CA PRO A 68 -7.25 -6.21 15.35
C PRO A 68 -7.05 -7.48 14.49
N THR A 69 -8.13 -8.23 14.21
CA THR A 69 -8.12 -9.42 13.34
C THR A 69 -8.17 -9.03 11.86
N GLU A 70 -8.68 -7.82 11.55
CA GLU A 70 -8.11 -6.99 10.47
C GLU A 70 -6.69 -6.58 10.86
N THR A 71 -5.80 -7.58 10.97
CA THR A 71 -4.34 -7.40 10.89
C THR A 71 -4.02 -6.60 9.64
N ILE A 72 -2.76 -6.21 9.38
CA ILE A 72 -2.41 -5.47 8.15
C ILE A 72 -2.57 -6.39 6.92
N ASN A 73 -3.81 -6.74 6.60
CA ASN A 73 -4.28 -7.30 5.37
C ASN A 73 -4.60 -6.12 4.48
N ILE A 74 -3.55 -5.65 3.81
CA ILE A 74 -3.63 -4.56 2.84
C ILE A 74 -4.58 -4.86 1.67
N CYS A 75 -4.99 -6.12 1.49
CA CYS A 75 -5.98 -6.55 0.49
C CYS A 75 -7.44 -6.49 0.97
N ALA A 76 -7.70 -6.21 2.25
CA ALA A 76 -9.06 -6.18 2.78
C ALA A 76 -9.91 -5.13 2.05
N GLY A 77 -11.03 -5.54 1.45
CA GLY A 77 -11.91 -4.65 0.69
C GLY A 77 -11.38 -4.20 -0.68
N LEU A 78 -10.19 -4.64 -1.09
CA LEU A 78 -9.65 -4.37 -2.42
C LEU A 78 -10.12 -5.40 -3.45
N ILE A 79 -10.08 -5.00 -4.72
CA ILE A 79 -10.43 -5.87 -5.84
C ILE A 79 -9.34 -6.94 -6.08
N ASN A 80 -9.74 -8.05 -6.71
CA ASN A 80 -8.83 -9.15 -7.01
C ASN A 80 -7.72 -8.74 -7.98
N ASN A 81 -6.57 -9.42 -7.86
CA ASN A 81 -5.38 -9.31 -8.70
C ASN A 81 -4.59 -8.01 -8.60
N ILE A 82 -4.96 -7.08 -7.72
CA ILE A 82 -4.05 -5.98 -7.35
C ILE A 82 -2.80 -6.58 -6.70
N LEU A 83 -1.65 -6.07 -7.11
CA LEU A 83 -0.36 -6.39 -6.52
C LEU A 83 0.06 -5.28 -5.57
N LEU A 84 0.49 -5.64 -4.37
CA LEU A 84 0.88 -4.70 -3.33
C LEU A 84 2.25 -5.02 -2.76
N ARG A 85 2.96 -3.99 -2.34
CA ARG A 85 4.17 -4.12 -1.53
C ARG A 85 3.84 -4.81 -0.21
N PRO A 86 4.81 -5.49 0.40
CA PRO A 86 4.67 -5.92 1.78
C PRO A 86 4.36 -4.72 2.70
N PRO A 87 3.50 -4.91 3.71
CA PRO A 87 3.20 -3.84 4.65
C PRO A 87 4.44 -3.47 5.46
N LEU A 88 4.52 -2.21 5.92
CA LEU A 88 5.66 -1.71 6.69
C LEU A 88 5.91 -2.49 7.99
N SER A 89 4.89 -3.16 8.53
CA SER A 89 5.04 -4.07 9.67
C SER A 89 5.93 -5.28 9.38
N GLU A 90 6.16 -5.61 8.11
CA GLU A 90 7.08 -6.67 7.66
C GLU A 90 8.47 -6.11 7.30
N PHE A 91 8.74 -4.82 7.49
CA PHE A 91 10.05 -4.24 7.16
C PHE A 91 11.16 -4.78 8.09
N PRO A 92 12.36 -5.11 7.57
CA PRO A 92 12.75 -5.08 6.16
C PRO A 92 12.26 -6.31 5.36
N PHE A 93 11.88 -6.10 4.11
CA PHE A 93 11.44 -7.16 3.18
C PHE A 93 12.22 -7.10 1.85
N SER A 94 12.35 -8.26 1.18
CA SER A 94 13.00 -8.35 -0.13
C SER A 94 12.27 -7.51 -1.19
N CYS A 95 13.03 -6.79 -2.02
CA CYS A 95 12.50 -6.04 -3.17
C CYS A 95 11.82 -6.92 -4.24
N ARG A 96 11.93 -8.25 -4.14
CA ARG A 96 11.22 -9.20 -5.02
C ARG A 96 9.88 -9.64 -4.46
N ARG A 97 9.68 -9.56 -3.14
CA ARG A 97 8.46 -10.02 -2.48
C ARG A 97 7.34 -9.02 -2.71
N HIS A 98 6.16 -9.54 -3.01
CA HIS A 98 4.92 -8.78 -3.13
C HIS A 98 3.73 -9.65 -2.74
N TYR A 99 2.55 -9.04 -2.65
CA TYR A 99 1.29 -9.73 -2.41
C TYR A 99 0.35 -9.54 -3.58
N GLN A 100 -0.34 -10.61 -3.97
CA GLN A 100 -1.48 -10.56 -4.88
C GLN A 100 -2.77 -10.67 -4.08
N CYS A 101 -3.70 -9.75 -4.26
CA CYS A 101 -5.00 -9.78 -3.59
C CYS A 101 -5.92 -10.81 -4.23
N ILE A 102 -6.35 -11.82 -3.47
CA ILE A 102 -7.28 -12.87 -3.94
C ILE A 102 -8.37 -13.04 -2.88
N GLY A 103 -9.62 -12.73 -3.24
CA GLY A 103 -10.76 -12.79 -2.32
C GLY A 103 -10.62 -11.87 -1.12
N GLY A 104 -9.94 -10.73 -1.27
CA GLY A 104 -9.63 -9.80 -0.18
C GLY A 104 -8.55 -10.29 0.80
N ASN A 105 -7.78 -11.31 0.43
CA ASN A 105 -6.66 -11.83 1.22
C ASN A 105 -5.33 -11.62 0.49
N MET A 106 -4.27 -11.40 1.27
CA MET A 106 -2.90 -11.32 0.76
C MET A 106 -2.38 -12.71 0.39
N VAL A 107 -1.95 -12.90 -0.85
CA VAL A 107 -1.25 -14.13 -1.27
C VAL A 107 0.16 -13.77 -1.69
N SER A 108 1.15 -14.31 -0.97
CA SER A 108 2.56 -13.97 -1.22
C SER A 108 3.02 -14.44 -2.60
N ARG A 109 3.82 -13.60 -3.25
CA ARG A 109 4.44 -13.80 -4.55
C ARG A 109 5.85 -13.24 -4.51
N GLU A 110 6.64 -13.69 -5.48
CA GLU A 110 8.02 -13.24 -5.63
C GLU A 110 8.31 -13.01 -7.09
N CYS A 111 8.99 -11.91 -7.41
CA CYS A 111 9.45 -11.61 -8.75
C CYS A 111 10.54 -12.61 -9.19
N PRO A 112 10.68 -12.89 -10.50
CA PRO A 112 11.79 -13.71 -11.01
C PRO A 112 13.17 -13.20 -10.54
N PRO A 113 14.19 -14.07 -10.44
CA PRO A 113 15.54 -13.66 -10.06
C PRO A 113 16.05 -12.49 -10.93
N GLY A 114 16.66 -11.50 -10.30
CA GLY A 114 17.21 -10.32 -10.98
C GLY A 114 16.18 -9.25 -11.38
N THR A 115 14.91 -9.40 -10.99
CA THR A 115 13.86 -8.39 -11.18
C THR A 115 13.31 -7.92 -9.84
N PHE A 116 12.65 -6.77 -9.78
CA PHE A 116 12.13 -6.15 -8.56
C PHE A 116 10.67 -5.76 -8.75
N PHE A 117 9.88 -5.85 -7.68
CA PHE A 117 8.48 -5.49 -7.73
C PHE A 117 8.33 -3.96 -7.76
N SER A 118 7.47 -3.48 -8.65
CA SER A 118 6.97 -2.11 -8.66
C SER A 118 5.46 -2.11 -8.50
N GLN A 119 4.98 -1.50 -7.41
CA GLN A 119 3.54 -1.38 -7.18
C GLN A 119 2.90 -0.45 -8.21
N LEU A 120 3.58 0.64 -8.59
CA LEU A 120 3.08 1.57 -9.61
C LEU A 120 2.90 0.88 -10.96
N ALA A 121 3.88 0.06 -11.37
CA ALA A 121 3.81 -0.70 -12.63
C ALA A 121 2.95 -1.97 -12.53
N GLN A 122 2.47 -2.32 -11.32
CA GLN A 122 1.75 -3.57 -11.03
C GLN A 122 2.47 -4.79 -11.59
N GLY A 123 3.80 -4.89 -11.36
CA GLY A 123 4.59 -5.97 -11.94
C GLY A 123 6.07 -5.95 -11.57
N CYS A 124 6.81 -6.88 -12.14
CA CYS A 124 8.25 -7.04 -11.93
C CYS A 124 9.04 -6.34 -13.04
N GLY A 125 10.05 -5.56 -12.68
CA GLY A 125 10.92 -4.82 -13.62
C GLY A 125 12.39 -4.82 -13.19
N SER A 126 13.21 -4.03 -13.86
CA SER A 126 14.66 -3.92 -13.57
C SER A 126 15.01 -2.82 -12.57
N VAL A 127 14.05 -1.96 -12.21
CA VAL A 127 14.26 -0.83 -11.30
C VAL A 127 13.95 -1.26 -9.88
N ARG A 128 14.94 -1.18 -9.00
CA ARG A 128 14.79 -1.44 -7.58
C ARG A 128 14.28 -0.19 -6.86
N GLU A 129 13.25 -0.34 -6.04
CA GLU A 129 12.77 0.72 -5.15
C GLU A 129 13.68 0.86 -3.90
N GLU A 130 13.67 2.04 -3.27
CA GLU A 130 14.57 2.35 -2.14
C GLU A 130 14.13 1.69 -0.82
N PHE A 131 12.82 1.43 -0.64
CA PHE A 131 12.21 0.95 0.60
C PHE A 131 12.08 -0.58 0.67
N CYS A 132 13.17 -1.29 0.42
CA CYS A 132 13.27 -2.75 0.52
C CYS A 132 14.75 -3.18 0.51
N ILE A 133 15.03 -4.42 0.92
CA ILE A 133 16.37 -4.99 0.89
C ILE A 133 16.61 -5.80 -0.40
N PRO A 134 17.83 -5.77 -0.97
CA PRO A 134 18.22 -6.75 -1.97
C PRO A 134 18.23 -8.16 -1.34
N ASP A 135 18.04 -9.18 -2.18
CA ASP A 135 18.21 -10.58 -1.76
C ASP A 135 19.63 -10.88 -1.29
#